data_AF-A0AA41E3Y8-F1
#
_entry.id   AF-A0AA41E3Y8-F1
#
_cell.length_a   1.000
_cell.length_b   1.000
_cell.length_c   1.000
_cell.angle_alpha   90.00
_cell.angle_beta   90.00
_cell.angle_gamma   90.00
#
_symmetry.space_group_name_H-M   'P 1'
#
loop_
_entity.id
_entity.type
_entity.pdbx_description
1 polymer ?
#
loop_
_entity_poly.entity_id
_entity_poly.type
_entity_poly.pdbx_seq_one_letter_code
_entity_poly.pdbx_strand_id
1 'polypeptide(L)'
;MAALVFIIFNHWQVFAASISDDAFERCLARTQKDRLSCESDCGLILQGCYEEGISEATEKSDVLQSKIASKSGGACSTLASVYIEDAKVMERDISRRAALLPGWVASELSLNFARQRLSNLRAIEKSCRQLK
;
A
#
# COMPACT_ATOMS: atom_id res chain seq x y z
N MET A 1 40.80 -1.99 -4.82
CA MET A 1 39.57 -1.20 -5.02
C MET A 1 38.46 -2.09 -5.58
N ALA A 2 37.90 -2.98 -4.77
CA ALA A 2 36.82 -3.88 -5.19
C ALA A 2 35.75 -4.12 -4.10
N ALA A 3 35.94 -3.60 -2.89
CA ALA A 3 35.04 -3.84 -1.76
C ALA A 3 33.93 -2.79 -1.61
N LEU A 4 34.06 -1.62 -2.23
CA LEU A 4 33.12 -0.49 -2.05
C LEU A 4 31.91 -0.51 -3.01
N VAL A 5 31.94 -1.33 -4.05
CA VAL A 5 30.85 -1.40 -5.05
C VAL A 5 29.74 -2.39 -4.64
N PHE A 6 30.04 -3.36 -3.77
CA PHE A 6 29.08 -4.39 -3.34
C PHE A 6 28.09 -3.92 -2.26
N ILE A 7 28.37 -2.82 -1.55
CA ILE A 7 27.50 -2.33 -0.46
C ILE A 7 26.32 -1.51 -1.03
N ILE A 8 26.47 -0.88 -2.19
CA ILE A 8 25.42 -0.04 -2.78
C ILE A 8 24.34 -0.89 -3.46
N PHE A 9 24.68 -2.07 -4.01
CA PHE A 9 23.69 -2.94 -4.67
C PHE A 9 22.78 -3.73 -3.71
N ASN A 10 23.13 -3.85 -2.43
CA ASN A 10 22.33 -4.59 -1.45
C ASN A 10 21.23 -3.75 -0.77
N HIS A 11 21.25 -2.43 -0.87
CA HIS A 11 20.20 -1.60 -0.26
C HIS A 11 18.95 -1.44 -1.14
N TRP A 12 19.02 -1.80 -2.42
CA TRP A 12 17.86 -1.70 -3.31
C TRP A 12 16.95 -2.93 -3.30
N GLN A 13 17.38 -4.05 -2.70
CA GLN A 13 16.58 -5.28 -2.66
C GLN A 13 15.70 -5.43 -1.41
N VAL A 14 15.74 -4.48 -0.47
CA VAL A 14 14.89 -4.53 0.74
C VAL A 14 13.41 -4.21 0.43
N PHE A 15 13.08 -3.74 -0.77
CA PHE A 15 11.69 -3.50 -1.19
C PHE A 15 11.07 -4.63 -2.02
N ALA A 16 11.82 -5.68 -2.37
CA ALA A 16 11.38 -6.66 -3.38
C ALA A 16 10.98 -8.04 -2.83
N ALA A 17 10.90 -8.23 -1.52
CA ALA A 17 10.52 -9.53 -0.97
C ALA A 17 9.78 -9.42 0.36
N SER A 18 8.60 -8.80 0.34
CA SER A 18 7.48 -9.49 0.95
C SER A 18 6.69 -10.08 -0.19
N ILE A 19 6.55 -11.41 -0.24
CA ILE A 19 5.31 -11.97 -0.78
C ILE A 19 4.24 -11.32 0.09
N SER A 20 3.71 -10.21 -0.41
CA SER A 20 2.74 -9.43 0.32
C SER A 20 1.51 -10.30 0.34
N ASP A 21 1.09 -10.74 1.53
CA ASP A 21 -0.21 -11.37 1.74
C ASP A 21 -1.33 -10.34 1.58
N ASP A 22 -1.29 -9.57 0.49
CA ASP A 22 -2.28 -8.59 0.12
C ASP A 22 -3.16 -9.11 -1.02
N ALA A 23 -4.38 -8.59 -1.04
CA ALA A 23 -5.43 -9.04 -1.92
C ALA A 23 -5.08 -8.86 -3.41
N PHE A 24 -4.25 -7.88 -3.75
CA PHE A 24 -3.81 -7.67 -5.13
C PHE A 24 -2.95 -8.84 -5.62
N GLU A 25 -1.91 -9.25 -4.87
CA GLU A 25 -1.06 -10.38 -5.25
C GLU A 25 -1.85 -11.69 -5.28
N ARG A 26 -2.78 -11.89 -4.34
CA ARG A 26 -3.69 -13.06 -4.35
C ARG A 26 -4.61 -13.04 -5.57
N CYS A 27 -5.13 -11.89 -5.97
CA CYS A 27 -5.93 -11.74 -7.17
C CYS A 27 -5.11 -12.02 -8.44
N LEU A 28 -3.90 -11.48 -8.54
CA LEU A 28 -2.99 -11.76 -9.66
C LEU A 28 -2.68 -13.25 -9.75
N ALA A 29 -2.37 -13.92 -8.64
CA ALA A 29 -2.09 -15.35 -8.63
C ALA A 29 -3.32 -16.19 -9.05
N ARG A 30 -4.53 -15.84 -8.57
CA ARG A 30 -5.79 -16.49 -9.01
C ARG A 30 -5.99 -16.32 -10.52
N THR A 31 -5.93 -15.08 -10.97
CA THR A 31 -6.18 -14.75 -12.38
C THR A 31 -5.12 -15.33 -13.31
N GLN A 32 -3.86 -15.41 -12.90
CA GLN A 32 -2.80 -16.07 -13.66
C GLN A 32 -3.04 -17.59 -13.81
N LYS A 33 -3.54 -18.24 -12.74
CA LYS A 33 -3.91 -19.66 -12.77
C LYS A 33 -5.09 -19.93 -13.70
N ASP A 34 -6.01 -18.97 -13.80
CA ASP A 34 -7.21 -19.06 -14.65
C ASP A 34 -6.95 -18.61 -16.11
N ARG A 35 -5.76 -18.05 -16.42
CA ARG A 35 -5.41 -17.33 -17.67
C ARG A 35 -4.57 -18.09 -18.69
N LEU A 36 -4.71 -19.40 -18.84
CA LEU A 36 -4.24 -20.07 -20.06
C LEU A 36 -5.01 -19.61 -21.35
N SER A 37 -5.94 -18.65 -21.26
CA SER A 37 -6.88 -18.31 -22.34
C SER A 37 -7.34 -16.83 -22.40
N CYS A 38 -6.45 -15.83 -22.35
CA CYS A 38 -6.89 -14.42 -22.42
C CYS A 38 -6.46 -13.72 -23.71
N GLU A 39 -7.40 -13.61 -24.66
CA GLU A 39 -7.22 -12.94 -25.96
C GLU A 39 -7.78 -11.50 -26.00
N SER A 40 -8.54 -11.02 -25.00
CA SER A 40 -9.09 -9.64 -25.01
C SER A 40 -9.42 -8.96 -23.66
N ASP A 41 -9.68 -9.68 -22.56
CA ASP A 41 -10.20 -9.07 -21.31
C ASP A 41 -9.14 -8.81 -20.22
N CYS A 42 -7.86 -8.70 -20.63
CA CYS A 42 -6.77 -8.63 -19.67
C CYS A 42 -6.78 -7.38 -18.78
N GLY A 43 -7.27 -6.26 -19.32
CA GLY A 43 -7.30 -4.96 -18.63
C GLY A 43 -8.31 -4.88 -17.49
N LEU A 44 -9.53 -5.40 -17.69
CA LEU A 44 -10.60 -5.34 -16.69
C LEU A 44 -10.29 -6.18 -15.45
N ILE A 45 -9.74 -7.37 -15.66
CA ILE A 45 -9.32 -8.25 -14.57
C ILE A 45 -8.17 -7.63 -13.76
N LEU A 46 -7.18 -7.02 -14.43
CA LEU A 46 -6.07 -6.36 -13.74
C LEU A 46 -6.57 -5.17 -12.91
N GLN A 47 -7.50 -4.39 -13.46
CA GLN A 47 -8.16 -3.31 -12.72
C GLN A 47 -8.91 -3.85 -11.49
N GLY A 48 -9.64 -4.96 -11.64
CA GLY A 48 -10.30 -5.63 -10.51
C GLY A 48 -9.32 -6.03 -9.40
N CYS A 49 -8.15 -6.56 -9.75
CA CYS A 49 -7.12 -6.87 -8.75
C CYS A 49 -6.61 -5.62 -8.01
N TYR A 50 -6.43 -4.50 -8.72
CA TYR A 50 -6.06 -3.23 -8.08
C TYR A 50 -7.13 -2.77 -7.08
N GLU A 51 -8.40 -2.82 -7.47
CA GLU A 51 -9.53 -2.45 -6.60
C GLU A 51 -9.59 -3.34 -5.36
N GLU A 52 -9.41 -4.66 -5.49
CA GLU A 52 -9.33 -5.59 -4.36
C GLU A 52 -8.18 -5.22 -3.39
N GLY A 53 -6.98 -4.96 -3.92
CA GLY A 53 -5.83 -4.58 -3.11
C GLY A 53 -6.01 -3.25 -2.37
N ILE A 54 -6.55 -2.24 -3.05
CA ILE A 54 -6.83 -0.92 -2.47
C ILE A 54 -7.88 -1.05 -1.35
N SER A 55 -8.94 -1.83 -1.60
CA SER A 55 -10.01 -2.05 -0.63
C SER A 55 -9.47 -2.71 0.64
N GLU A 56 -8.71 -3.80 0.50
CA GLU A 56 -8.15 -4.51 1.65
C GLU A 56 -7.17 -3.64 2.45
N ALA A 57 -6.28 -2.91 1.78
CA ALA A 57 -5.34 -2.02 2.46
C ALA A 57 -6.05 -0.87 3.20
N THR A 58 -7.15 -0.37 2.63
CA THR A 58 -7.98 0.67 3.25
C THR A 58 -8.72 0.14 4.47
N GLU A 59 -9.38 -1.02 4.37
CA GLU A 59 -10.05 -1.65 5.51
C GLU A 59 -9.07 -1.92 6.67
N LYS A 60 -7.90 -2.50 6.36
CA LYS A 60 -6.84 -2.72 7.37
C LYS A 60 -6.36 -1.41 7.99
N SER A 61 -6.32 -0.32 7.23
CA SER A 61 -5.94 1.02 7.75
C SER A 61 -7.01 1.55 8.72
N ASP A 62 -8.29 1.46 8.36
CA ASP A 62 -9.40 1.98 9.18
C ASP A 62 -9.53 1.21 10.51
N VAL A 63 -9.38 -0.12 10.47
CA VAL A 63 -9.33 -0.97 11.66
C VAL A 63 -8.15 -0.57 12.57
N LEU A 64 -6.98 -0.33 11.97
CA LEU A 64 -5.79 0.06 12.73
C LEU A 64 -5.90 1.46 13.33
N GLN A 65 -6.48 2.42 12.61
CA GLN A 65 -6.77 3.75 13.13
C GLN A 65 -7.69 3.65 14.36
N SER A 66 -8.79 2.91 14.25
CA SER A 66 -9.75 2.69 15.34
C SER A 66 -9.08 2.05 16.57
N LYS A 67 -8.13 1.14 16.33
CA LYS A 67 -7.34 0.51 17.39
C LYS A 67 -6.36 1.48 18.05
N ILE A 68 -5.68 2.33 17.29
CA ILE A 68 -4.78 3.36 17.84
C ILE A 68 -5.60 4.32 18.71
N ALA A 69 -6.75 4.78 18.21
CA ALA A 69 -7.64 5.70 18.90
C ALA A 69 -8.18 5.13 20.22
N SER A 70 -8.51 3.83 20.27
CA SER A 70 -9.07 3.18 21.45
C SER A 70 -8.03 2.69 22.46
N LYS A 71 -6.79 2.40 22.04
CA LYS A 71 -5.78 1.72 22.88
C LYS A 71 -4.50 2.52 23.16
N SER A 72 -4.33 3.69 22.57
CA SER A 72 -3.11 4.51 22.71
C SER A 72 -3.38 5.80 23.47
N GLY A 73 -2.31 6.48 23.93
CA GLY A 73 -2.42 7.80 24.54
C GLY A 73 -2.91 8.87 23.55
N GLY A 74 -3.39 10.02 24.06
CA GLY A 74 -3.97 11.09 23.24
C GLY A 74 -3.09 11.55 22.08
N ALA A 75 -1.79 11.74 22.33
CA ALA A 75 -0.83 12.16 21.30
C ALA A 75 -0.75 11.19 20.11
N CYS A 76 -0.84 9.88 20.36
CA CYS A 76 -0.81 8.85 19.34
C CYS A 76 -2.08 8.81 18.49
N SER A 77 -3.24 8.98 19.14
CA SER A 77 -4.53 9.09 18.45
C SER A 77 -4.55 10.32 17.53
N THR A 78 -4.08 11.47 18.04
CA THR A 78 -3.96 12.70 17.25
C THR A 78 -3.01 12.51 16.07
N LEU A 79 -1.80 11.97 16.27
CA LEU A 79 -0.83 11.77 15.20
C LEU A 79 -1.38 10.86 14.09
N ALA A 80 -2.02 9.74 14.45
CA ALA A 80 -2.60 8.83 13.48
C ALA A 80 -3.73 9.49 12.66
N SER A 81 -4.56 10.31 13.30
CA SER A 81 -5.67 11.00 12.65
C SER A 81 -5.18 12.07 11.67
N VAL A 82 -4.25 12.93 12.12
CA VAL A 82 -3.63 13.96 11.26
C VAL A 82 -2.93 13.31 10.06
N TYR A 83 -2.15 12.25 10.30
CA TYR A 83 -1.49 11.51 9.23
C TYR A 83 -2.47 11.01 8.15
N ILE A 84 -3.61 10.45 8.55
CA ILE A 84 -4.61 9.93 7.59
C ILE A 84 -5.24 11.07 6.79
N GLU A 85 -5.54 12.20 7.42
CA GLU A 85 -6.09 13.37 6.73
C GLU A 85 -5.12 13.88 5.67
N ASP A 86 -3.86 14.08 6.04
CA ASP A 86 -2.80 14.53 5.13
C ASP A 86 -2.56 13.53 4.00
N ALA A 87 -2.51 12.23 4.30
CA ALA A 87 -2.36 11.17 3.31
C ALA A 87 -3.52 11.19 2.30
N LYS A 88 -4.78 11.30 2.76
CA LYS A 88 -5.96 11.37 1.87
C LYS A 88 -5.96 12.63 0.99
N VAL A 89 -5.44 13.75 1.48
CA VAL A 89 -5.28 14.96 0.66
C VAL A 89 -4.25 14.73 -0.44
N MET A 90 -3.08 14.19 -0.09
CA MET A 90 -2.01 13.88 -1.05
C MET A 90 -2.46 12.86 -2.10
N GLU A 91 -3.10 11.77 -1.66
CA GLU A 91 -3.67 10.74 -2.52
C GLU A 91 -4.62 11.34 -3.56
N ARG A 92 -5.58 12.17 -3.13
CA ARG A 92 -6.53 12.79 -4.05
C ARG A 92 -5.88 13.72 -5.07
N ASP A 93 -4.86 14.49 -4.66
CA ASP A 93 -4.13 15.36 -5.60
C ASP A 93 -3.36 14.54 -6.63
N ILE A 94 -2.65 13.49 -6.18
CA ILE A 94 -1.85 12.65 -7.08
C ILE A 94 -2.76 11.81 -7.97
N SER A 95 -3.84 11.22 -7.47
CA SER A 95 -4.81 10.47 -8.30
C SER A 95 -5.41 11.36 -9.40
N ARG A 96 -5.71 12.63 -9.09
CA ARG A 96 -6.20 13.59 -10.10
C ARG A 96 -5.17 13.83 -11.20
N ARG A 97 -3.89 13.97 -10.85
CA ARG A 97 -2.80 14.17 -11.81
C ARG A 97 -2.53 12.89 -12.61
N ALA A 98 -2.57 11.73 -11.96
CA ALA A 98 -2.35 10.43 -12.56
C ALA A 98 -3.46 10.03 -13.55
N ALA A 99 -4.67 10.56 -13.40
CA ALA A 99 -5.76 10.38 -14.37
C ALA A 99 -5.44 10.92 -15.77
N LEU A 100 -4.43 11.80 -15.89
CA LEU A 100 -3.94 12.30 -17.18
C LEU A 100 -2.89 11.36 -17.82
N LEU A 101 -2.42 10.35 -17.08
CA LEU A 101 -1.45 9.38 -17.56
C LEU A 101 -2.17 8.17 -18.17
N PRO A 102 -1.64 7.59 -19.26
CA PRO A 102 -2.26 6.44 -19.88
C PRO A 102 -2.16 5.18 -19.02
N GLY A 103 -3.21 4.36 -19.09
CA GLY A 103 -3.20 2.98 -18.61
C GLY A 103 -3.32 2.82 -17.09
N TRP A 104 -2.54 1.89 -16.53
CA TRP A 104 -2.68 1.35 -15.16
C TRP A 104 -1.92 2.16 -14.09
N VAL A 105 -1.25 3.25 -14.48
CA VAL A 105 -0.41 4.05 -13.58
C VAL A 105 -1.20 4.64 -12.41
N ALA A 106 -2.42 5.13 -12.67
CA ALA A 106 -3.28 5.67 -11.61
C ALA A 106 -3.68 4.59 -10.60
N SER A 107 -3.98 3.37 -11.05
CA SER A 107 -4.33 2.23 -10.20
C SER A 107 -3.13 1.77 -9.36
N GLU A 108 -1.94 1.68 -9.97
CA GLU A 108 -0.69 1.34 -9.28
C GLU A 108 -0.35 2.35 -8.18
N LEU A 109 -0.41 3.65 -8.50
CA LEU A 109 -0.16 4.70 -7.51
C LEU A 109 -1.19 4.63 -6.37
N SER A 110 -2.46 4.42 -6.68
CA SER A 110 -3.52 4.31 -5.67
C SER A 110 -3.30 3.12 -4.73
N LEU A 111 -2.91 1.96 -5.27
CA LEU A 111 -2.55 0.79 -4.47
C LEU A 111 -1.33 1.06 -3.58
N ASN A 112 -0.28 1.68 -4.12
CA ASN A 112 0.93 2.00 -3.37
C ASN A 112 0.67 3.01 -2.24
N PHE A 113 -0.18 4.02 -2.46
CA PHE A 113 -0.58 4.92 -1.38
C PHE A 113 -1.36 4.19 -0.29
N ALA A 114 -2.31 3.32 -0.65
CA ALA A 114 -3.07 2.55 0.33
C ALA A 114 -2.15 1.66 1.18
N ARG A 115 -1.18 0.97 0.54
CA ARG A 115 -0.15 0.17 1.21
C ARG A 115 0.75 1.03 2.12
N GLN A 116 1.20 2.18 1.64
CA GLN A 116 2.04 3.10 2.40
C GLN A 116 1.30 3.66 3.63
N ARG A 117 0.02 4.01 3.48
CA ARG A 117 -0.85 4.43 4.59
C ARG A 117 -0.95 3.38 5.66
N LEU A 118 -1.22 2.13 5.28
CA LEU A 118 -1.26 1.01 6.22
C LEU A 118 0.10 0.81 6.93
N SER A 119 1.20 0.87 6.18
CA SER A 119 2.56 0.73 6.73
C SER A 119 2.88 1.80 7.77
N ASN A 120 2.60 3.06 7.46
CA ASN A 120 2.85 4.18 8.36
C ASN A 120 1.98 4.12 9.61
N LEU A 121 0.71 3.72 9.50
CA LEU A 121 -0.14 3.48 10.67
C LEU A 121 0.40 2.36 11.57
N ARG A 122 0.95 1.28 11.00
CA ARG A 122 1.61 0.22 11.78
C ARG A 122 2.84 0.73 12.51
N ALA A 123 3.63 1.60 11.86
CA ALA A 123 4.77 2.24 12.51
C ALA A 123 4.32 3.10 13.71
N ILE A 124 3.29 3.95 13.52
CA ILE A 124 2.70 4.75 14.60
C ILE A 124 2.21 3.84 15.74
N GLU A 125 1.41 2.81 15.45
CA GLU A 125 0.90 1.89 16.46
C GLU A 125 2.04 1.24 17.27
N LYS A 126 3.09 0.77 16.58
CA LYS A 126 4.25 0.12 17.22
C LYS A 126 4.97 1.07 18.16
N SER A 127 5.28 2.29 17.71
CA SER A 127 5.93 3.31 18.54
C SER A 127 5.06 3.68 19.75
N CYS A 128 3.75 3.77 19.56
CA CYS A 128 2.80 4.09 20.62
C CYS A 128 2.65 3.01 21.69
N ARG A 129 2.93 1.73 21.37
CA ARG A 129 3.00 0.66 22.36
C ARG A 129 4.27 0.69 23.20
N GLN A 130 5.37 1.22 22.65
CA GLN A 130 6.65 1.34 23.37
C GLN A 130 6.69 2.53 24.35
N LEU A 131 5.72 3.44 24.27
CA LEU A 131 5.58 4.60 25.15
C LEU A 131 4.68 4.35 26.37
N LYS A 132 4.13 3.13 26.51
CA LYS A 132 3.42 2.66 27.71
C LYS A 132 4.40 1.96 28.64
#